data_AF-E1QLS1-F1
#
_entry.id   AF-E1QLS1-F1
#
_cell.length_a   1.000
_cell.length_b   1.000
_cell.length_c   1.000
_cell.angle_alpha   90.00
_cell.angle_beta   90.00
_cell.angle_gamma   90.00
#
_symmetry.space_group_name_H-M   'P 1'
#
loop_
_entity.id
_entity.type
_entity.pdbx_description
1 polymer ?
#
loop_
_entity_poly.entity_id
_entity_poly.type
_entity_poly.pdbx_seq_one_letter_code
_entity_poly.pdbx_strand_id
1 'polypeptide(L)'
;MINRELLAPCGLYCGICAIRLAWVSDDPALKQKVAKLYGVEEEQIVCDGCMSPRRFVFCQACAIRDCAQSKGLDGCAACAEFPCSRIERFPVPAGLAFIRQEVPRWRELGAEAWVADLERRHACPSCGGLIMRGARRCHACGVEASPAGV
;
A
#
# COMPACT_ATOMS: atom_id res chain seq x y z
N MET A 1 7.55 6.07 15.87
CA MET A 1 6.22 5.45 15.90
C MET A 1 5.68 5.39 14.49
N ILE A 2 5.11 4.26 14.07
CA ILE A 2 4.52 4.10 12.73
C ILE A 2 3.07 4.58 12.70
N ASN A 3 2.59 5.05 11.54
CA ASN A 3 1.18 5.39 11.37
C ASN A 3 0.36 4.12 11.12
N ARG A 4 -0.46 3.72 12.12
CA ARG A 4 -1.31 2.53 12.05
C ARG A 4 -2.42 2.62 11.01
N GLU A 5 -2.84 3.82 10.60
CA GLU A 5 -3.83 3.98 9.53
C GLU A 5 -3.34 3.46 8.17
N LEU A 6 -2.01 3.38 8.00
CA LEU A 6 -1.36 2.92 6.77
C LEU A 6 -1.08 1.41 6.74
N LEU A 7 -1.26 0.72 7.87
CA LEU A 7 -1.05 -0.71 8.01
C LEU A 7 -2.24 -1.48 7.41
N ALA A 8 -2.28 -1.56 6.08
CA ALA A 8 -3.25 -2.40 5.39
C ALA A 8 -3.10 -3.86 5.86
N PRO A 9 -4.18 -4.51 6.36
CA PRO A 9 -4.06 -5.86 6.92
C PRO A 9 -3.45 -6.90 5.97
N CYS A 10 -3.68 -6.76 4.66
CA CYS A 10 -3.12 -7.64 3.65
C CYS A 10 -1.61 -7.45 3.41
N GLY A 11 -0.95 -6.46 4.01
CA GLY A 11 0.46 -6.15 3.75
C GLY A 11 0.71 -5.22 2.56
N LEU A 12 -0.32 -4.79 1.82
CA LEU A 12 -0.21 -3.75 0.80
C LEU A 12 -0.08 -2.35 1.43
N TYR A 13 1.04 -2.12 2.12
CA TYR A 13 1.31 -0.91 2.91
C TYR A 13 0.91 0.38 2.17
N CYS A 14 0.11 1.23 2.83
CA CYS A 14 -0.45 2.42 2.18
C CYS A 14 0.56 3.56 2.00
N GLY A 15 1.69 3.55 2.72
CA GLY A 15 2.74 4.58 2.55
C GLY A 15 3.36 4.58 1.15
N ILE A 16 3.28 3.45 0.43
CA ILE A 16 3.76 3.29 -0.95
C ILE A 16 2.61 3.04 -1.95
N CYS A 17 1.37 3.34 -1.56
CA CYS A 17 0.20 3.21 -2.42
C CYS A 17 0.05 4.41 -3.35
N ALA A 18 -0.08 4.16 -4.66
CA ALA A 18 -0.24 5.21 -5.65
C ALA A 18 -1.43 6.15 -5.39
N ILE A 19 -2.56 5.60 -4.94
CA ILE A 19 -3.78 6.39 -4.70
C ILE A 19 -3.58 7.35 -3.52
N ARG A 20 -3.00 6.86 -2.42
CA ARG A 20 -2.72 7.70 -1.26
C ARG A 20 -1.66 8.75 -1.59
N LEU A 21 -0.57 8.34 -2.24
CA LEU A 21 0.51 9.26 -2.61
C LEU A 21 -0.02 10.37 -3.53
N ALA A 22 -0.84 10.05 -4.52
CA ALA A 22 -1.49 11.04 -5.39
C ALA A 22 -2.42 12.02 -4.64
N TRP A 23 -3.03 11.59 -3.53
CA TRP A 23 -3.84 12.46 -2.68
C TRP A 23 -2.99 13.38 -1.80
N VAL A 24 -1.91 12.86 -1.19
CA VAL A 24 -1.11 13.62 -0.20
C VAL A 24 0.05 14.41 -0.81
N SER A 25 0.43 14.15 -2.06
CA SER A 25 1.58 14.81 -2.70
C SER A 25 1.26 16.18 -3.31
N ASP A 26 0.00 16.61 -3.28
CA ASP A 26 -0.48 17.84 -3.94
C ASP A 26 0.02 18.00 -5.39
N ASP A 27 0.07 16.88 -6.13
CA ASP A 27 0.52 16.81 -7.52
C ASP A 27 -0.69 16.55 -8.43
N PRO A 28 -1.25 17.58 -9.09
CA PRO A 28 -2.41 17.43 -9.97
C PRO A 28 -2.15 16.48 -11.14
N ALA A 29 -0.93 16.46 -11.68
CA ALA A 29 -0.59 15.60 -12.82
C ALA A 29 -0.55 14.13 -12.39
N LEU A 30 -0.05 13.83 -11.18
CA LEU A 30 -0.11 12.50 -10.60
C LEU A 30 -1.55 12.09 -10.30
N LYS A 31 -2.33 12.99 -9.68
CA LYS A 31 -3.73 12.78 -9.35
C LYS A 31 -4.56 12.42 -10.58
N GLN A 32 -4.42 13.19 -11.66
CA GLN A 32 -5.06 12.90 -12.95
C GLN A 32 -4.65 11.55 -13.55
N LYS A 33 -3.35 11.21 -13.53
CA LYS A 33 -2.86 9.93 -14.04
C LYS A 33 -3.46 8.75 -13.26
N VAL A 34 -3.52 8.86 -11.94
CA VAL A 34 -4.10 7.82 -11.08
C VAL A 34 -5.61 7.75 -11.28
N ALA A 35 -6.32 8.88 -11.34
CA ALA A 35 -7.75 8.94 -11.64
C ALA A 35 -8.08 8.18 -12.95
N LYS A 36 -7.34 8.49 -14.03
CA LYS A 36 -7.47 7.81 -15.32
C LYS A 36 -7.16 6.31 -15.24
N LEU A 37 -6.15 5.90 -14.49
CA LEU A 37 -5.78 4.49 -14.32
C LEU A 37 -6.91 3.68 -13.65
N TYR A 38 -7.63 4.28 -12.71
CA TYR A 38 -8.73 3.64 -11.99
C TYR A 38 -10.11 3.90 -12.61
N GLY A 39 -10.20 4.72 -13.66
CA GLY A 39 -11.46 5.06 -14.32
C GLY A 39 -12.43 5.83 -13.43
N VAL A 40 -11.90 6.78 -12.65
CA VAL A 40 -12.64 7.62 -11.71
C VAL A 40 -12.33 9.10 -11.94
N GLU A 41 -13.16 9.98 -11.39
CA GLU A 41 -12.90 11.42 -11.40
C GLU A 41 -11.76 11.78 -10.41
N GLU A 42 -11.07 12.90 -10.66
CA GLU A 42 -9.95 13.34 -9.82
C GLU A 42 -10.41 13.58 -8.36
N GLU A 43 -11.61 14.11 -8.17
CA GLU A 43 -12.23 14.34 -6.86
C GLU A 43 -12.44 13.06 -6.05
N GLN A 44 -12.42 11.90 -6.70
CA GLN A 44 -12.53 10.59 -6.03
C GLN A 44 -11.17 10.06 -5.55
N ILE A 45 -10.05 10.68 -5.97
CA ILE A 45 -8.70 10.36 -5.47
C ILE A 45 -8.49 11.04 -4.11
N VAL A 46 -9.15 10.48 -3.09
CA VAL A 46 -9.09 10.93 -1.70
C VAL A 46 -8.93 9.70 -0.79
N CYS A 47 -7.83 9.61 -0.05
CA CYS A 47 -7.53 8.44 0.77
C CYS A 47 -6.43 8.73 1.80
N ASP A 48 -6.71 8.56 3.10
CA ASP A 48 -5.71 8.78 4.15
C ASP A 48 -4.99 7.48 4.56
N GLY A 49 -5.60 6.31 4.34
CA GLY A 49 -5.03 5.00 4.66
C GLY A 49 -6.08 3.88 4.66
N CYS A 50 -5.66 2.61 4.55
CA CYS A 50 -6.60 1.47 4.54
C CYS A 50 -7.38 1.33 5.85
N MET A 51 -6.75 1.72 6.96
CA MET A 51 -7.33 1.65 8.30
C MET A 51 -7.85 3.01 8.80
N SER A 52 -7.84 4.05 7.95
CA SER A 52 -8.45 5.35 8.27
C SER A 52 -9.95 5.36 7.92
N PRO A 53 -10.72 6.32 8.44
CA PRO A 53 -12.12 6.51 8.05
C PRO A 53 -12.29 6.86 6.55
N ARG A 54 -11.40 7.73 6.03
CA ARG A 54 -11.49 8.26 4.66
C ARG A 54 -10.61 7.48 3.70
N ARG A 55 -11.26 6.71 2.83
CA ARG A 55 -10.64 5.73 1.92
C ARG A 55 -11.12 5.93 0.50
N PHE A 56 -10.23 5.57 -0.44
CA PHE A 56 -10.57 5.47 -1.84
C PHE A 56 -11.77 4.55 -2.09
N VAL A 57 -12.61 4.90 -3.07
CA VAL A 57 -13.91 4.25 -3.32
C VAL A 57 -13.82 2.72 -3.43
N PHE A 58 -12.85 2.19 -4.18
CA PHE A 58 -12.68 0.74 -4.32
C PHE A 58 -12.06 0.07 -3.10
N CYS A 59 -11.47 0.84 -2.19
CA CYS A 59 -10.96 0.34 -0.93
C CYS A 59 -12.02 0.34 0.18
N GLN A 60 -13.20 0.92 -0.01
CA GLN A 60 -14.23 0.98 1.03
C GLN A 60 -14.85 -0.39 1.31
N ALA A 61 -15.03 -1.23 0.30
CA ALA A 61 -15.48 -2.62 0.44
C ALA A 61 -14.28 -3.58 0.30
N CYS A 62 -13.76 -4.11 1.42
CA CYS A 62 -12.62 -5.01 1.39
C CYS A 62 -12.77 -6.15 2.41
N ALA A 63 -13.10 -7.34 1.93
CA ALA A 63 -13.31 -8.52 2.76
C ALA A 63 -12.08 -8.94 3.58
N ILE A 64 -10.85 -8.61 3.15
CA ILE A 64 -9.63 -8.91 3.91
C ILE A 64 -9.53 -8.00 5.13
N ARG A 65 -9.77 -6.70 4.96
CA ARG A 65 -9.75 -5.73 6.06
C ARG A 65 -10.86 -6.05 7.05
N ASP A 66 -12.09 -6.25 6.57
CA ASP A 66 -13.23 -6.54 7.43
C ASP A 66 -12.99 -7.82 8.26
N CYS A 67 -12.36 -8.84 7.67
CA CYS A 67 -11.97 -10.06 8.36
C CYS A 67 -10.88 -9.84 9.43
N ALA A 68 -9.88 -8.99 9.17
CA ALA A 68 -8.86 -8.67 10.16
C ALA A 68 -9.46 -7.90 11.35
N GLN A 69 -10.30 -6.89 11.05
CA GLN A 69 -11.01 -6.11 12.06
C GLN A 69 -11.95 -6.95 12.91
N SER A 70 -12.73 -7.86 12.30
CA SER A 70 -13.62 -8.74 13.06
C SER A 70 -12.89 -9.70 13.99
N LYS A 71 -11.63 -10.03 13.69
CA LYS A 71 -10.76 -10.86 14.52
C LYS A 71 -9.91 -10.06 15.51
N GLY A 72 -10.00 -8.72 15.50
CA GLY A 72 -9.14 -7.85 16.32
C GLY A 72 -7.65 -7.95 15.96
N LEU A 73 -7.32 -8.32 14.72
CA LEU A 73 -5.94 -8.46 14.26
C LEU A 73 -5.45 -7.16 13.62
N ASP A 74 -4.24 -6.74 13.98
CA ASP A 74 -3.56 -5.61 13.33
C ASP A 74 -3.25 -5.88 11.84
N GLY A 75 -3.13 -7.15 11.46
CA GLY A 75 -2.94 -7.55 10.08
C GLY A 75 -2.84 -9.05 9.88
N CYS A 76 -2.78 -9.48 8.62
CA CYS A 76 -2.64 -10.88 8.23
C CYS A 76 -1.32 -11.51 8.74
N ALA A 77 -0.32 -10.69 9.06
CA ALA A 77 0.92 -11.15 9.70
C ALA A 77 0.65 -11.89 11.02
N ALA A 78 -0.31 -11.41 11.82
CA ALA A 78 -0.72 -12.04 13.08
C ALA A 78 -1.73 -13.21 12.89
N CYS A 79 -2.19 -13.46 11.67
CA CYS A 79 -3.19 -14.50 11.40
C CYS A 79 -2.53 -15.86 11.17
N ALA A 80 -2.80 -16.85 12.03
CA ALA A 80 -2.28 -18.21 11.89
C ALA A 80 -2.72 -18.91 10.58
N GLU A 81 -3.85 -18.50 9.99
CA GLU A 81 -4.39 -19.06 8.74
C GLU A 81 -3.74 -18.48 7.48
N PHE A 82 -2.81 -17.52 7.59
CA PHE A 82 -2.19 -16.91 6.41
C PHE A 82 -1.16 -17.84 5.74
N PRO A 83 -1.18 -18.01 4.40
CA PRO A 83 -2.14 -17.44 3.45
C PRO A 83 -3.46 -18.22 3.42
N CYS A 84 -4.59 -17.52 3.56
CA CYS A 84 -5.92 -18.13 3.52
C CYS A 84 -6.63 -17.88 2.18
N SER A 85 -7.79 -18.50 1.96
CA SER A 85 -8.55 -18.40 0.71
C SER A 85 -8.90 -16.95 0.28
N ARG A 86 -9.04 -16.01 1.22
CA ARG A 86 -9.27 -14.59 0.91
C ARG A 86 -8.05 -13.92 0.28
N ILE A 87 -6.85 -14.31 0.71
CA ILE A 87 -5.59 -13.85 0.13
C ILE A 87 -5.37 -14.52 -1.22
N GLU A 88 -5.55 -15.83 -1.29
CA GLU A 88 -5.36 -16.63 -2.50
C GLU A 88 -6.27 -16.20 -3.67
N ARG A 89 -7.43 -15.61 -3.36
CA ARG A 89 -8.39 -15.07 -4.34
C ARG A 89 -8.20 -13.58 -4.64
N PHE A 90 -7.12 -12.94 -4.18
CA PHE A 90 -6.89 -11.52 -4.44
C PHE A 90 -6.77 -11.27 -5.95
N PRO A 91 -7.58 -10.36 -6.53
CA PRO A 91 -7.80 -10.31 -7.97
C PRO A 91 -6.66 -9.68 -8.78
N VAL A 92 -5.68 -9.07 -8.12
CA VAL A 92 -4.56 -8.37 -8.79
C VAL A 92 -3.27 -9.19 -8.61
N PRO A 93 -2.77 -9.88 -9.65
CA PRO A 93 -1.62 -10.79 -9.52
C PRO A 93 -0.36 -10.15 -8.92
N ALA A 94 -0.01 -8.93 -9.35
CA ALA A 94 1.14 -8.20 -8.80
C ALA A 94 0.95 -7.87 -7.32
N GLY A 95 -0.28 -7.52 -6.91
CA GLY A 95 -0.61 -7.30 -5.51
C GLY A 95 -0.61 -8.60 -4.70
N LEU A 96 -1.08 -9.72 -5.27
CA LEU A 96 -1.00 -11.04 -4.61
C LEU A 96 0.44 -11.47 -4.36
N ALA A 97 1.32 -11.29 -5.36
CA ALA A 97 2.74 -11.57 -5.22
C ALA A 97 3.37 -10.73 -4.08
N PHE A 98 3.05 -9.43 -4.06
CA PHE A 98 3.51 -8.53 -2.99
C PHE A 98 2.98 -8.94 -1.61
N ILE A 99 1.70 -9.29 -1.50
CA ILE A 99 1.09 -9.77 -0.24
C ILE A 99 1.82 -11.02 0.27
N ARG A 100 2.05 -12.01 -0.61
CA ARG A 100 2.72 -13.27 -0.26
C ARG A 100 4.17 -13.06 0.17
N GLN A 101 4.85 -12.05 -0.38
CA GLN A 101 6.20 -11.70 0.01
C GLN A 101 6.25 -10.92 1.33
N GLU A 102 5.40 -9.91 1.48
CA GLU A 102 5.56 -8.92 2.55
C GLU A 102 4.87 -9.29 3.85
N VAL A 103 3.78 -10.07 3.83
CA VAL A 103 3.13 -10.50 5.08
C VAL A 103 4.02 -11.44 5.92
N PRO A 104 4.75 -12.42 5.35
CA PRO A 104 5.74 -13.19 6.12
C PRO A 104 6.86 -12.33 6.70
N ARG A 105 7.38 -11.35 5.93
CA ARG A 105 8.39 -10.40 6.42
C ARG A 105 7.85 -9.54 7.56
N TRP A 106 6.60 -9.08 7.45
CA TRP A 106 5.92 -8.38 8.53
C TRP A 106 5.80 -9.26 9.78
N ARG A 107 5.44 -10.54 9.62
CA ARG A 107 5.37 -11.50 10.74
C ARG A 107 6.73 -11.67 11.44
N GLU A 108 7.81 -11.75 10.67
CA GLU A 108 9.17 -11.97 11.20
C GLU A 108 9.74 -10.72 11.88
N LEU A 109 9.58 -9.55 11.26
CA LEU A 109 10.22 -8.30 11.71
C LEU A 109 9.40 -7.55 12.77
N GLY A 110 8.09 -7.77 12.82
CA GLY A 110 7.16 -6.86 13.51
C GLY A 110 6.84 -5.61 12.69
N ALA A 111 5.78 -4.89 13.06
CA ALA A 111 5.21 -3.83 12.25
C ALA A 111 6.18 -2.66 12.01
N GLU A 112 6.87 -2.21 13.06
CA GLU A 112 7.77 -1.06 13.01
C GLU A 112 8.96 -1.30 12.08
N ALA A 113 9.66 -2.42 12.27
CA ALA A 113 10.83 -2.77 11.46
C ALA A 113 10.43 -3.12 10.02
N TRP A 114 9.27 -3.74 9.82
CA TRP A 114 8.74 -4.02 8.48
C TRP A 114 8.41 -2.75 7.70
N VAL A 115 7.73 -1.78 8.33
CA VAL A 115 7.45 -0.47 7.70
C VAL A 115 8.75 0.25 7.36
N ALA A 116 9.71 0.31 8.28
CA ALA A 116 11.00 0.95 8.04
C ALA A 116 11.78 0.27 6.89
N ASP A 117 11.75 -1.07 6.81
CA ASP A 117 12.35 -1.82 5.71
C ASP A 117 11.67 -1.50 4.37
N LEU A 118 10.34 -1.48 4.33
CA LEU A 118 9.58 -1.15 3.13
C LEU A 118 9.84 0.28 2.65
N GLU A 119 9.76 1.26 3.55
CA GLU A 119 10.01 2.66 3.23
C GLU A 119 11.44 2.85 2.73
N ARG A 120 12.43 2.20 3.36
CA ARG A 120 13.82 2.23 2.90
C ARG A 120 13.96 1.64 1.49
N ARG A 121 13.34 0.49 1.20
CA ARG A 121 13.38 -0.13 -0.15
C ARG A 121 12.70 0.70 -1.22
N HIS A 122 11.72 1.52 -0.83
CA HIS A 122 10.97 2.40 -1.74
C HIS A 122 11.45 3.85 -1.66
N ALA A 123 12.51 4.17 -0.92
CA ALA A 123 13.05 5.51 -0.86
C ALA A 123 13.73 5.87 -2.19
N CYS A 124 13.37 7.02 -2.74
CA CYS A 124 14.03 7.54 -3.93
C CYS A 124 15.49 7.90 -3.62
N PRO A 125 16.46 7.39 -4.40
CA PRO A 125 17.88 7.66 -4.15
C PRO A 125 18.26 9.12 -4.40
N SER A 126 17.45 9.87 -5.16
CA SER A 126 17.73 11.28 -5.49
C SER A 126 17.04 12.26 -4.53
N CYS A 127 15.75 12.10 -4.26
CA CYS A 127 14.98 13.07 -3.47
C CYS A 127 14.51 12.56 -2.10
N GLY A 128 14.74 11.28 -1.78
CA GLY A 128 14.29 10.66 -0.52
C GLY A 128 12.79 10.37 -0.43
N GLY A 129 11.97 10.85 -1.38
CA GLY A 129 10.53 10.59 -1.42
C GLY A 129 10.19 9.11 -1.66
N LEU A 130 9.02 8.67 -1.19
CA LEU A 130 8.58 7.29 -1.36
C LEU A 130 8.09 7.02 -2.80
N ILE A 131 8.67 6.00 -3.42
CA ILE A 131 8.29 5.50 -4.73
C ILE A 131 7.09 4.57 -4.57
N MET A 132 6.09 4.75 -5.43
CA MET A 132 4.90 3.91 -5.44
C MET A 132 5.30 2.46 -5.78
N ARG A 133 4.68 1.50 -5.12
CA ARG A 133 4.87 0.07 -5.43
C ARG A 133 4.70 -0.19 -6.93
N GLY A 134 5.72 -0.79 -7.55
CA GLY A 134 5.73 -1.13 -8.98
C GLY A 134 5.99 0.05 -9.94
N ALA A 135 6.27 1.26 -9.44
CA ALA A 135 6.63 2.38 -10.29
C ALA A 135 8.11 2.32 -10.71
N ARG A 136 8.36 2.48 -12.02
CA ARG A 136 9.71 2.52 -12.58
C ARG A 136 10.45 3.84 -12.36
N ARG A 137 9.72 4.92 -12.01
CA ARG A 137 10.28 6.26 -11.79
C ARG A 137 9.64 6.91 -10.56
N CYS A 138 10.41 7.73 -9.87
CA CYS A 138 9.91 8.55 -8.78
C CYS A 138 8.89 9.57 -9.30
N HIS A 139 7.72 9.67 -8.66
CA HIS A 139 6.71 10.66 -9.07
C HIS A 139 7.14 12.09 -8.79
N ALA A 140 7.95 12.32 -7.76
CA ALA A 140 8.37 13.66 -7.34
C ALA A 140 9.53 14.25 -8.18
N CYS A 141 10.53 13.43 -8.55
CA CYS A 141 11.73 13.93 -9.26
C CYS A 141 12.03 13.24 -10.59
N GLY A 142 11.28 12.19 -10.96
CA GLY A 142 11.42 11.51 -12.26
C GLY A 142 12.60 10.55 -12.40
N VAL A 143 13.51 10.45 -11.42
CA VAL A 143 14.63 9.49 -11.46
C VAL A 143 14.14 8.05 -11.54
N GLU A 144 14.90 7.18 -12.20
CA GLU A 144 14.60 5.75 -12.24
C GLU A 144 14.65 5.13 -10.85
N ALA A 145 13.63 4.33 -10.54
CA ALA A 145 13.57 3.58 -9.31
C ALA A 145 14.66 2.50 -9.32
N SER A 146 15.40 2.38 -8.22
CA SER A 146 16.32 1.24 -8.03
C SER A 146 15.54 -0.07 -8.13
N PRO A 147 16.11 -1.16 -8.69
CA PRO A 147 15.43 -2.45 -8.87
C PRO A 147 14.87 -3.07 -7.58
N ALA A 148 15.19 -2.53 -6.39
CA ALA A 148 14.64 -2.96 -5.11
C ALA A 148 13.17 -2.53 -4.83
N GLY A 149 12.54 -1.75 -5.73
CA GLY A 149 11.19 -1.20 -5.58
C GLY A 149 10.12 -1.72 -6.57
N VAL A 150 10.41 -2.79 -7.33
CA VAL A 150 9.48 -3.43 -8.28
C VAL A 150 9.18 -4.86 -7.86
#